data_AF-A0A812V3Q7-F1
#
_entry.id   AF-A0A812V3Q7-F1
#
_cell.length_a   1.000
_cell.length_b   1.000
_cell.length_c   1.000
_cell.angle_alpha   90.00
_cell.angle_beta   90.00
_cell.angle_gamma   90.00
#
_symmetry.space_group_name_H-M   'P 1'
#
loop_
_entity.id
_entity.type
_entity.pdbx_description
1 polymer ?
#
loop_
_entity_poly.entity_id
_entity_poly.type
_entity_poly.pdbx_seq_one_letter_code
_entity_poly.pdbx_strand_id
1 'polypeptide(L)'
;MVAQLSEMNLKSKFTFIDVEEHVPAVRRSASMPGNLSGLQSSSRVFEAFEDEYLAGLLREASISLVAFEAESTESAESTESSRDAALTLAEEAPKTLEAAEEAFSDEDVAGSLGHPHFCRRPCLLLAWGHCPHGMACKYCHHFHGPKQHAISKHNREKLSRKSAHSMLLLLRGSLRQKMEQVPELALQIRGLLDMIEGELHNYIPEAGDSEPTIGTRLQDKVAAMSVASMLGNMFTQRFEPAFRARLQGELQRLRRQSAGPPDSRA
;
A
#
# COMPACT_ATOMS: atom_id res chain seq x y z
N MET A 1 -19.95 34.60 -51.11
CA MET A 1 -18.69 34.41 -50.37
C MET A 1 -18.50 32.93 -50.17
N VAL A 2 -17.62 32.32 -50.97
CA VAL A 2 -17.33 30.87 -50.91
C VAL A 2 -16.02 30.72 -50.13
N ALA A 3 -16.06 30.03 -49.00
CA ALA A 3 -14.88 29.78 -48.19
C ALA A 3 -14.03 28.68 -48.85
N GLN A 4 -12.78 28.99 -49.16
CA GLN A 4 -11.78 28.03 -49.64
C GLN A 4 -11.41 27.07 -48.50
N LEU A 5 -11.72 25.78 -48.67
CA LEU A 5 -11.20 24.72 -47.81
C LEU A 5 -9.84 24.31 -48.36
N SER A 6 -8.78 24.57 -47.58
CA SER A 6 -7.41 24.18 -47.90
C SER A 6 -7.28 22.65 -47.92
N GLU A 7 -6.73 22.13 -49.02
CA GLU A 7 -6.50 20.69 -49.24
C GLU A 7 -5.46 20.14 -48.25
N MET A 8 -5.86 19.17 -47.42
CA MET A 8 -4.94 18.38 -46.60
C MET A 8 -4.44 17.17 -47.40
N ASN A 9 -3.12 17.10 -47.60
CA ASN A 9 -2.48 15.99 -48.30
C ASN A 9 -2.13 14.87 -47.31
N LEU A 10 -2.86 13.75 -47.34
CA LEU A 10 -2.58 12.59 -46.51
C LEU A 10 -1.80 11.54 -47.33
N LYS A 11 -0.56 11.24 -46.91
CA LYS A 11 0.23 10.15 -47.50
C LYS A 11 0.27 8.97 -46.53
N SER A 12 -0.32 7.85 -46.96
CA SER A 12 -0.29 6.58 -46.21
C SER A 12 0.85 5.70 -46.74
N LYS A 13 1.82 5.36 -45.89
CA LYS A 13 2.76 4.25 -46.12
C LYS A 13 2.90 3.46 -44.82
N PHE A 14 2.39 2.22 -44.82
CA PHE A 14 2.51 1.21 -43.76
C PHE A 14 2.05 1.62 -42.34
N THR A 15 0.81 1.24 -41.99
CA THR A 15 0.13 1.28 -40.65
C THR A 15 0.28 2.51 -39.76
N PHE A 16 1.05 3.52 -40.14
CA PHE A 16 1.22 4.79 -39.46
C PHE A 16 0.79 5.89 -40.42
N ILE A 17 -0.06 6.78 -39.90
CA ILE A 17 -0.54 7.96 -40.63
C ILE A 17 0.32 9.11 -40.14
N ASP A 18 1.30 9.53 -40.95
CA ASP A 18 2.03 10.77 -40.73
C ASP A 18 1.20 11.93 -41.30
N VAL A 19 0.77 12.83 -40.41
CA VAL A 19 0.10 14.08 -40.76
C VAL A 19 1.14 15.20 -40.69
N GLU A 20 1.58 15.70 -41.85
CA GLU A 20 2.46 16.87 -41.93
C GLU A 20 1.63 18.14 -41.69
N GLU A 21 1.62 18.63 -40.45
CA GLU A 21 0.97 19.89 -40.10
C GLU A 21 1.92 21.07 -40.35
N HIS A 22 1.57 21.94 -41.31
CA HIS A 22 2.27 23.20 -41.53
C HIS A 22 1.80 24.20 -40.47
N VAL A 23 2.57 24.37 -39.39
CA VAL A 23 2.17 25.22 -38.25
C VAL A 23 2.57 26.69 -38.50
N PRO A 24 1.63 27.63 -38.76
CA PRO A 24 1.95 29.06 -38.68
C PRO A 24 2.23 29.44 -37.21
N ALA A 25 3.14 30.39 -36.98
CA ALA A 25 3.56 30.79 -35.63
C ALA A 25 2.38 31.25 -34.74
N VAL A 26 1.96 30.38 -33.80
CA VAL A 26 0.86 30.63 -32.87
C VAL A 26 1.36 31.36 -31.62
N ARG A 27 0.73 32.49 -31.29
CA ARG A 27 0.86 33.18 -29.99
C ARG A 27 0.41 32.24 -28.86
N ARG A 28 1.29 32.04 -27.88
CA ARG A 28 1.07 31.12 -26.74
C ARG A 28 -0.12 31.56 -25.87
N SER A 29 -0.94 30.59 -25.48
CA SER A 29 -2.09 30.72 -24.58
C SER A 29 -1.65 30.88 -23.11
N ALA A 30 -2.39 31.66 -22.34
CA ALA A 30 -2.07 32.09 -20.96
C ALA A 30 -2.17 31.01 -19.86
N SER A 31 -2.07 29.72 -20.20
CA SER A 31 -2.30 28.59 -19.28
C SER A 31 -1.10 27.67 -19.08
N MET A 32 0.07 28.02 -19.63
CA MET A 32 1.33 27.35 -19.28
C MET A 32 2.01 28.13 -18.15
N PRO A 33 2.35 27.51 -17.00
CA PRO A 33 3.11 28.19 -15.97
C PRO A 33 4.46 28.62 -16.55
N GLY A 34 4.79 29.90 -16.36
CA GLY A 34 6.04 30.50 -16.85
C GLY A 34 7.24 29.74 -16.30
N ASN A 35 8.22 29.47 -17.16
CA ASN A 35 9.49 28.90 -16.78
C ASN A 35 10.14 29.83 -15.73
N LEU A 36 10.19 29.41 -14.47
CA LEU A 36 10.74 30.18 -13.34
C LEU A 36 12.27 30.16 -13.40
N SER A 37 12.85 30.83 -14.39
CA SER A 37 14.29 31.06 -14.46
C SER A 37 14.74 32.30 -13.64
N GLY A 38 13.92 32.78 -12.70
CA GLY A 38 14.11 34.06 -12.02
C GLY A 38 14.19 34.05 -10.49
N LEU A 39 14.21 32.89 -9.82
CA LEU A 39 14.30 32.81 -8.35
C LEU A 39 15.45 31.87 -7.92
N GLN A 40 16.69 32.27 -8.21
CA GLN A 40 17.89 31.53 -7.80
C GLN A 40 18.33 31.78 -6.34
N SER A 41 17.59 32.57 -5.54
CA SER A 41 18.04 32.94 -4.19
C SER A 41 17.39 32.17 -3.04
N SER A 42 16.43 31.26 -3.30
CA SER A 42 15.74 30.48 -2.26
C SER A 42 15.96 28.96 -2.32
N SER A 43 16.57 28.44 -3.39
CA SER A 43 16.74 26.98 -3.61
C SER A 43 17.82 26.36 -2.71
N ARG A 44 18.86 27.13 -2.36
CA ARG A 44 20.01 26.59 -1.59
C ARG A 44 19.67 26.23 -0.15
N VAL A 45 18.62 26.81 0.43
CA VAL A 45 18.21 26.49 1.80
C VAL A 45 17.44 25.17 1.83
N PHE A 46 16.60 24.90 0.84
CA PHE A 46 15.83 23.64 0.77
C PHE A 46 16.70 22.43 0.42
N GLU A 47 17.67 22.57 -0.48
CA GLU A 47 18.61 21.49 -0.81
C GLU A 47 19.46 21.07 0.40
N ALA A 48 19.86 22.03 1.25
CA ALA A 48 20.63 21.74 2.46
C ALA A 48 19.84 20.94 3.52
N PHE A 49 18.52 21.14 3.62
CA PHE A 49 17.66 20.40 4.55
C PHE A 49 17.40 18.96 4.10
N GLU A 50 17.28 18.72 2.79
CA GLU A 50 17.10 17.37 2.24
C GLU A 50 18.38 16.53 2.40
N ASP A 51 19.55 17.14 2.19
CA ASP A 51 20.85 16.49 2.36
C ASP A 51 21.12 16.13 3.83
N GLU A 52 20.77 16.99 4.79
CA GLU A 52 20.96 16.69 6.22
C GLU A 52 20.07 15.55 6.71
N TYR A 53 18.82 15.49 6.22
CA TYR A 53 17.88 14.42 6.52
C TYR A 53 18.35 13.06 5.95
N LEU A 54 18.79 13.04 4.69
CA LEU A 54 19.34 11.84 4.06
C LEU A 54 20.63 11.38 4.74
N ALA A 55 21.51 12.32 5.12
CA ALA A 55 22.72 12.00 5.90
C ALA A 55 22.40 11.46 7.31
N GLY A 56 21.29 11.91 7.92
CA GLY A 56 20.76 11.34 9.17
C GLY A 56 20.35 9.88 9.01
N LEU A 57 19.51 9.59 8.02
CA LEU A 57 19.05 8.23 7.69
C LEU A 57 20.21 7.27 7.36
N LEU A 58 21.22 7.73 6.61
CA LEU A 58 22.37 6.90 6.26
C LEU A 58 23.27 6.60 7.47
N ARG A 59 23.43 7.55 8.41
CA ARG A 59 24.15 7.30 9.67
C ARG A 59 23.43 6.33 10.57
N GLU A 60 22.11 6.43 10.68
CA GLU A 60 21.31 5.52 11.49
C GLU A 60 21.36 4.09 10.92
N ALA A 61 21.32 3.96 9.59
CA ALA A 61 21.51 2.69 8.90
C ALA A 61 22.94 2.12 9.08
N SER A 62 23.98 2.95 9.05
CA SER A 62 25.36 2.49 9.22
C SER A 62 25.66 2.03 10.65
N ILE A 63 25.07 2.67 11.67
CA ILE A 63 25.20 2.24 13.07
C ILE A 63 24.58 0.84 13.27
N SER A 64 23.44 0.55 12.64
CA SER A 64 22.83 -0.80 12.68
C SER A 64 23.71 -1.88 12.05
N LEU A 65 24.52 -1.53 11.04
CA LEU A 65 25.43 -2.49 10.39
C LEU A 65 26.67 -2.77 11.25
N VAL A 66 27.25 -1.75 11.89
CA VAL A 66 28.44 -1.91 12.75
C VAL A 66 28.11 -2.65 14.05
N ALA A 67 26.89 -2.50 14.58
CA ALA A 67 26.43 -3.28 15.72
C ALA A 67 26.36 -4.79 15.42
N PHE A 68 26.18 -5.17 14.15
CA PHE A 68 26.12 -6.56 13.71
C PHE A 68 27.51 -7.22 13.63
N GLU A 69 28.55 -6.45 13.31
CA GLU A 69 29.93 -6.95 13.21
C GLU A 69 30.59 -7.12 14.59
N ALA A 70 30.18 -6.30 15.57
CA ALA A 70 30.70 -6.33 16.93
C ALA A 70 30.24 -7.56 17.74
N GLU A 71 29.10 -8.17 17.42
CA GLU A 71 28.63 -9.40 18.09
C GLU A 71 29.21 -10.69 17.50
N SER A 72 29.93 -10.60 16.36
CA SER A 72 30.48 -11.75 15.65
C SER A 72 31.98 -11.99 15.85
N THR A 73 32.68 -11.23 16.71
CA THR A 73 34.16 -11.29 16.84
C THR A 73 34.71 -11.77 18.19
N GLU A 74 33.89 -12.36 19.06
CA GLU A 74 34.37 -13.01 20.29
C GLU A 74 34.42 -14.55 20.18
N SER A 75 35.14 -15.10 19.19
CA SER A 75 35.62 -16.50 19.19
C SER A 75 36.57 -16.76 18.03
N ALA A 76 37.88 -16.53 18.21
CA ALA A 76 38.96 -17.43 17.78
C ALA A 76 40.32 -16.70 17.77
N GLU A 77 41.17 -17.05 18.74
CA GLU A 77 42.61 -16.86 18.64
C GLU A 77 43.23 -17.83 17.63
N SER A 78 44.26 -17.33 16.95
CA SER A 78 45.41 -18.04 16.34
C SER A 78 45.19 -18.84 15.05
N THR A 79 45.67 -18.31 13.93
CA THR A 79 46.91 -18.77 13.24
C THR A 79 47.19 -17.94 11.99
N GLU A 80 48.40 -17.39 11.91
CA GLU A 80 48.93 -16.64 10.78
C GLU A 80 49.36 -17.60 9.66
N SER A 81 48.92 -17.41 8.41
CA SER A 81 49.74 -17.70 7.22
C SER A 81 49.09 -17.25 5.90
N SER A 82 49.79 -16.35 5.21
CA SER A 82 50.02 -16.28 3.76
C SER A 82 48.85 -16.23 2.75
N ARG A 83 48.67 -15.01 2.22
CA ARG A 83 48.51 -14.56 0.82
C ARG A 83 47.85 -15.45 -0.27
N ASP A 84 47.04 -14.73 -1.05
CA ASP A 84 46.60 -14.94 -2.44
C ASP A 84 45.53 -16.00 -2.71
N ALA A 85 44.27 -15.56 -2.71
CA ALA A 85 43.21 -16.21 -3.48
C ALA A 85 42.21 -15.17 -4.02
N ALA A 86 42.08 -15.18 -5.34
CA ALA A 86 41.26 -14.27 -6.12
C ALA A 86 39.77 -14.39 -5.79
N LEU A 87 39.10 -13.23 -5.75
CA LEU A 87 37.65 -13.06 -5.78
C LEU A 87 37.07 -13.77 -7.02
N THR A 88 36.54 -14.96 -6.82
CA THR A 88 35.55 -15.57 -7.70
C THR A 88 34.17 -15.32 -7.08
N LEU A 89 33.53 -14.25 -7.54
CA LEU A 89 32.10 -14.00 -7.34
C LEU A 89 31.34 -15.08 -8.11
N ALA A 90 31.03 -16.20 -7.45
CA ALA A 90 30.08 -17.17 -7.95
C ALA A 90 28.66 -16.62 -7.74
N GLU A 91 28.05 -16.18 -8.84
CA GLU A 91 26.60 -16.08 -9.00
C GLU A 91 25.97 -17.46 -8.81
N GLU A 92 25.47 -17.76 -7.61
CA GLU A 92 24.47 -18.81 -7.46
C GLU A 92 23.21 -18.22 -6.84
N ALA A 93 22.30 -17.78 -7.72
CA ALA A 93 20.92 -17.53 -7.38
C ALA A 93 20.24 -18.86 -7.04
N PRO A 94 19.68 -19.05 -5.83
CA PRO A 94 19.03 -20.30 -5.47
C PRO A 94 17.70 -20.43 -6.22
N LYS A 95 17.67 -21.35 -7.19
CA LYS A 95 16.47 -21.81 -7.91
C LYS A 95 15.89 -23.05 -7.23
N THR A 96 15.17 -22.90 -6.12
CA THR A 96 14.17 -23.89 -5.68
C THR A 96 13.23 -23.24 -4.68
N LEU A 97 11.97 -23.02 -5.09
CA LEU A 97 10.90 -22.43 -4.28
C LEU A 97 10.28 -23.42 -3.26
N GLU A 98 10.69 -24.69 -3.25
CA GLU A 98 10.04 -25.75 -2.45
C GLU A 98 10.68 -25.98 -1.07
N ALA A 99 11.86 -25.42 -0.80
CA ALA A 99 12.56 -25.61 0.49
C ALA A 99 12.24 -24.53 1.56
N ALA A 100 11.41 -23.53 1.22
CA ALA A 100 11.07 -22.45 2.14
C ALA A 100 9.79 -22.70 2.98
N GLU A 101 9.11 -23.83 2.76
CA GLU A 101 7.84 -24.13 3.44
C GLU A 101 8.02 -24.85 4.80
N GLU A 102 9.18 -25.47 5.09
CA GLU A 102 9.31 -26.40 6.24
C GLU A 102 9.95 -25.82 7.52
N ALA A 103 10.27 -24.53 7.61
CA ALA A 103 11.00 -23.96 8.76
C ALA A 103 10.36 -22.74 9.44
N PHE A 104 9.03 -22.60 9.37
CA PHE A 104 8.33 -21.60 10.18
C PHE A 104 7.66 -22.28 11.37
N SER A 105 8.32 -22.26 12.52
CA SER A 105 7.66 -22.57 13.78
C SER A 105 6.53 -21.57 14.00
N ASP A 106 5.32 -22.11 14.15
CA ASP A 106 4.03 -21.43 14.23
C ASP A 106 3.85 -20.69 15.57
N GLU A 107 4.91 -20.07 16.09
CA GLU A 107 4.80 -19.26 17.30
C GLU A 107 4.10 -17.94 16.95
N ASP A 108 3.01 -17.65 17.67
CA ASP A 108 2.09 -16.53 17.50
C ASP A 108 2.78 -15.15 17.42
N VAL A 109 3.21 -14.74 16.22
CA VAL A 109 3.71 -13.38 15.99
C VAL A 109 2.54 -12.42 16.20
N ALA A 110 2.71 -11.42 17.06
CA ALA A 110 1.64 -10.45 17.41
C ALA A 110 1.02 -9.75 16.18
N GLY A 111 1.78 -9.62 15.09
CA GLY A 111 1.30 -9.07 13.83
C GLY A 111 0.44 -10.00 12.98
N SER A 112 0.50 -11.31 13.22
CA SER A 112 -0.30 -12.35 12.55
C SER A 112 -1.72 -12.51 13.11
N LEU A 113 -2.00 -11.93 14.27
CA LEU A 113 -3.35 -11.91 14.84
C LEU A 113 -4.37 -11.36 13.85
N GLY A 114 -5.43 -12.13 13.57
CA GLY A 114 -6.43 -11.79 12.56
C GLY A 114 -6.35 -12.56 11.26
N HIS A 115 -5.33 -13.38 11.02
CA HIS A 115 -5.20 -14.08 9.75
C HIS A 115 -6.38 -15.02 9.46
N PRO A 116 -6.88 -15.10 8.21
CA PRO A 116 -6.50 -14.31 7.03
C PRO A 116 -7.31 -12.99 6.87
N HIS A 117 -8.47 -12.86 7.52
CA HIS A 117 -9.47 -11.84 7.16
C HIS A 117 -9.29 -10.48 7.85
N PHE A 118 -8.73 -10.48 9.06
CA PHE A 118 -8.46 -9.30 9.88
C PHE A 118 -6.96 -9.06 10.09
N CYS A 119 -6.10 -9.79 9.39
CA CYS A 119 -4.65 -9.70 9.58
C CYS A 119 -4.14 -8.28 9.39
N ARG A 120 -2.95 -8.02 9.92
CA ARG A 120 -2.21 -6.80 9.56
C ARG A 120 -1.59 -6.95 8.18
N ARG A 121 -0.99 -5.86 7.69
CA ARG A 121 -0.23 -5.88 6.44
C ARG A 121 0.88 -6.95 6.53
N PRO A 122 1.17 -7.69 5.45
CA PRO A 122 2.31 -8.61 5.39
C PRO A 122 3.62 -7.90 5.74
N CYS A 123 4.50 -8.60 6.45
CA CYS A 123 5.84 -8.13 6.76
C CYS A 123 6.71 -8.11 5.49
N LEU A 124 7.15 -6.92 5.09
CA LEU A 124 8.01 -6.77 3.91
C LEU A 124 9.39 -7.36 4.11
N LEU A 125 9.95 -7.27 5.32
CA LEU A 125 11.27 -7.81 5.64
C LEU A 125 11.26 -9.33 5.58
N LEU A 126 10.22 -9.97 6.13
CA LEU A 126 10.07 -11.42 6.03
C LEU A 126 9.90 -11.86 4.58
N ALA A 127 9.13 -11.12 3.77
CA ALA A 127 9.00 -11.39 2.35
C ALA A 127 10.32 -11.28 1.57
N TRP A 128 11.36 -10.66 2.14
CA TRP A 128 12.72 -10.61 1.61
C TRP A 128 13.65 -11.69 2.20
N GLY A 129 13.14 -12.55 3.08
CA GLY A 129 13.85 -13.72 3.60
C GLY A 129 13.92 -13.76 5.12
N HIS A 130 14.04 -12.62 5.80
CA HIS A 130 14.20 -12.58 7.25
C HIS A 130 13.67 -11.28 7.88
N CYS A 131 12.96 -11.41 9.00
CA CYS A 131 12.53 -10.25 9.80
C CYS A 131 13.30 -10.22 11.13
N PRO A 132 14.14 -9.18 11.37
CA PRO A 132 14.95 -9.09 12.60
C PRO A 132 14.08 -8.87 13.86
N HIS A 133 12.84 -8.42 13.69
CA HIS A 133 11.93 -8.19 14.82
C HIS A 133 11.27 -9.48 15.34
N GLY A 134 11.38 -10.60 14.62
CA GLY A 134 10.81 -11.89 15.02
C GLY A 134 9.37 -11.76 15.54
N MET A 135 9.15 -12.23 16.77
CA MET A 135 7.87 -12.21 17.48
C MET A 135 7.35 -10.80 17.84
N ALA A 136 8.24 -9.83 17.96
CA ALA A 136 7.88 -8.43 18.22
C ALA A 136 7.41 -7.69 16.96
N CYS A 137 7.47 -8.34 15.78
CA CYS A 137 7.02 -7.74 14.55
C CYS A 137 5.51 -7.43 14.60
N LYS A 138 5.18 -6.18 14.27
CA LYS A 138 3.78 -5.69 14.23
C LYS A 138 3.08 -6.02 12.91
N TYR A 139 3.74 -6.70 11.98
CA TYR A 139 3.23 -7.10 10.67
C TYR A 139 3.01 -8.61 10.60
N CYS A 140 2.15 -9.07 9.70
CA CYS A 140 1.84 -10.49 9.59
C CYS A 140 3.00 -11.26 8.97
N HIS A 141 3.34 -12.39 9.58
CA HIS A 141 4.41 -13.30 9.14
C HIS A 141 3.88 -14.53 8.40
N HIS A 142 2.56 -14.79 8.41
CA HIS A 142 2.01 -15.86 7.59
C HIS A 142 2.18 -15.57 6.10
N PHE A 143 2.22 -16.65 5.33
CA PHE A 143 2.22 -16.55 3.88
C PHE A 143 0.98 -15.80 3.40
N HIS A 144 1.22 -14.70 2.70
CA HIS A 144 0.19 -14.03 1.93
C HIS A 144 0.45 -14.35 0.47
N GLY A 145 -0.54 -14.98 -0.18
CA GLY A 145 -0.50 -15.21 -1.61
C GLY A 145 -0.21 -13.93 -2.41
N PRO A 146 0.03 -14.04 -3.73
CA PRO A 146 0.40 -12.91 -4.58
C PRO A 146 -0.49 -11.70 -4.31
N LYS A 147 0.15 -10.53 -4.10
CA LYS A 147 -0.47 -9.28 -3.62
C LYS A 147 -1.91 -9.14 -4.13
N GLN A 148 -2.87 -9.45 -3.26
CA GLN A 148 -4.27 -9.37 -3.63
C GLN A 148 -4.63 -7.92 -3.95
N HIS A 149 -5.11 -7.72 -5.17
CA HIS A 149 -5.76 -6.51 -5.70
C HIS A 149 -5.29 -5.19 -5.10
N ALA A 150 -4.04 -4.81 -5.39
CA ALA A 150 -3.60 -3.44 -5.13
C ALA A 150 -4.56 -2.46 -5.83
N ILE A 151 -5.18 -1.58 -5.04
CA ILE A 151 -6.05 -0.53 -5.60
C ILE A 151 -5.19 0.34 -6.52
N SER A 152 -5.58 0.40 -7.80
CA SER A 152 -4.87 1.22 -8.78
C SER A 152 -4.82 2.69 -8.37
N LYS A 153 -3.79 3.41 -8.81
CA LYS A 153 -3.61 4.85 -8.53
C LYS A 153 -4.90 5.65 -8.79
N HIS A 154 -5.55 5.42 -9.93
CA HIS A 154 -6.81 6.05 -10.30
C HIS A 154 -7.95 5.79 -9.30
N ASN A 155 -8.09 4.55 -8.82
CA ASN A 155 -9.14 4.23 -7.83
C ASN A 155 -8.83 4.85 -6.46
N ARG A 156 -7.56 4.92 -6.06
CA ARG A 156 -7.16 5.62 -4.82
C ARG A 156 -7.50 7.10 -4.89
N GLU A 157 -7.24 7.73 -6.02
CA GLU A 157 -7.61 9.13 -6.27
C GLU A 157 -9.13 9.33 -6.28
N LYS A 158 -9.88 8.40 -6.87
CA LYS A 158 -11.35 8.43 -6.80
C LYS A 158 -11.87 8.31 -5.37
N LEU A 159 -11.30 7.41 -4.57
CA LEU A 159 -11.62 7.26 -3.15
C LEU A 159 -11.20 8.50 -2.36
N SER A 160 -10.07 9.12 -2.68
CA SER A 160 -9.60 10.34 -2.03
C SER A 160 -10.44 11.58 -2.37
N ARG A 161 -11.44 11.50 -3.25
CA ARG A 161 -12.37 12.61 -3.50
C ARG A 161 -13.77 12.37 -2.91
N LYS A 162 -14.05 11.17 -2.37
CA LYS A 162 -15.37 10.83 -1.81
C LYS A 162 -15.61 11.46 -0.44
N SER A 163 -16.83 11.92 -0.19
CA SER A 163 -17.29 12.37 1.14
C SER A 163 -17.27 11.24 2.16
N ALA A 164 -17.31 11.56 3.45
CA ALA A 164 -17.39 10.56 4.52
C ALA A 164 -18.62 9.65 4.36
N HIS A 165 -19.79 10.22 4.05
CA HIS A 165 -21.01 9.46 3.76
C HIS A 165 -20.87 8.49 2.59
N SER A 166 -20.29 8.95 1.47
CA SER A 166 -20.00 8.08 0.32
C SER A 166 -19.09 6.90 0.70
N MET A 167 -18.15 7.12 1.63
CA MET A 167 -17.24 6.09 2.11
C MET A 167 -17.93 5.11 3.06
N LEU A 168 -18.82 5.57 3.94
CA LEU A 168 -19.65 4.71 4.79
C LEU A 168 -20.55 3.80 3.95
N LEU A 169 -21.23 4.35 2.93
CA LEU A 169 -22.07 3.59 2.02
C LEU A 169 -21.25 2.54 1.24
N LEU A 170 -20.05 2.90 0.78
CA LEU A 170 -19.13 1.99 0.09
C LEU A 170 -18.68 0.85 1.01
N LEU A 171 -18.31 1.16 2.25
CA LEU A 171 -17.92 0.15 3.24
C LEU A 171 -19.10 -0.77 3.59
N ARG A 172 -20.30 -0.23 3.84
CA ARG A 172 -21.51 -1.01 4.10
C ARG A 172 -21.77 -2.00 2.98
N GLY A 173 -21.80 -1.54 1.73
CA GLY A 173 -22.03 -2.40 0.57
C GLY A 173 -20.96 -3.47 0.41
N SER A 174 -19.68 -3.09 0.57
CA SER A 174 -18.55 -4.01 0.44
C SER A 174 -18.52 -5.06 1.55
N LEU A 175 -18.88 -4.70 2.79
CA LEU A 175 -18.94 -5.64 3.92
C LEU A 175 -20.09 -6.62 3.76
N ARG A 176 -21.28 -6.17 3.33
CA ARG A 176 -22.41 -7.07 3.02
C ARG A 176 -22.02 -8.08 1.93
N GLN A 177 -21.43 -7.61 0.84
CA GLN A 177 -20.91 -8.47 -0.22
C GLN A 177 -19.85 -9.45 0.32
N LYS A 178 -19.00 -9.04 1.26
CA LYS A 178 -18.03 -9.93 1.91
C LYS A 178 -18.70 -11.02 2.73
N MET A 179 -19.77 -10.69 3.46
CA MET A 179 -20.55 -11.66 4.26
C MET A 179 -21.28 -12.68 3.38
N GLU A 180 -21.69 -12.28 2.18
CA GLU A 180 -22.26 -13.20 1.18
C GLU A 180 -21.19 -14.13 0.60
N GLN A 181 -20.00 -13.59 0.32
CA GLN A 181 -18.87 -14.37 -0.22
C GLN A 181 -18.26 -15.33 0.78
N VAL A 182 -18.22 -14.95 2.06
CA VAL A 182 -17.61 -15.75 3.15
C VAL A 182 -18.60 -15.79 4.34
N PRO A 183 -19.58 -16.71 4.31
CA PRO A 183 -20.62 -16.79 5.34
C PRO A 183 -20.10 -17.01 6.76
N GLU A 184 -18.96 -17.68 6.90
CA GLU A 184 -18.29 -17.93 8.20
C GLU A 184 -17.91 -16.64 8.93
N LEU A 185 -17.62 -15.57 8.17
CA LEU A 185 -17.31 -14.25 8.72
C LEU A 185 -18.54 -13.45 9.11
N ALA A 186 -19.74 -13.90 8.76
CA ALA A 186 -20.95 -13.09 8.90
C ALA A 186 -21.22 -12.66 10.35
N LEU A 187 -20.96 -13.57 11.31
CA LEU A 187 -21.10 -13.27 12.74
C LEU A 187 -20.06 -12.28 13.24
N GLN A 188 -18.82 -12.39 12.75
CA GLN A 188 -17.71 -11.52 13.15
C GLN A 188 -17.86 -10.11 12.57
N ILE A 189 -18.30 -9.99 11.32
CA ILE A 189 -18.47 -8.71 10.63
C ILE A 189 -19.75 -7.98 11.06
N ARG A 190 -20.74 -8.68 11.64
CA ARG A 190 -22.03 -8.09 12.06
C ARG A 190 -21.85 -6.81 12.89
N GLY A 191 -21.04 -6.85 13.94
CA GLY A 191 -20.83 -5.69 14.82
C GLY A 191 -20.23 -4.48 14.10
N LEU A 192 -19.31 -4.71 13.15
CA LEU A 192 -18.75 -3.66 12.30
C LEU A 192 -19.82 -3.05 11.39
N LEU A 193 -20.69 -3.88 10.82
CA LEU A 193 -21.76 -3.44 9.95
C LEU A 193 -22.78 -2.60 10.73
N ASP A 194 -23.18 -3.05 11.92
CA ASP A 194 -24.12 -2.34 12.79
C ASP A 194 -23.57 -0.95 13.18
N MET A 195 -22.27 -0.84 13.46
CA MET A 195 -21.62 0.45 13.72
C MET A 195 -21.66 1.39 12.52
N ILE A 196 -21.40 0.87 11.31
CA ILE A 196 -21.46 1.66 10.08
C ILE A 196 -22.89 2.09 9.77
N GLU A 197 -23.88 1.21 10.00
CA GLU A 197 -25.29 1.52 9.80
C GLU A 197 -25.81 2.54 10.80
N GLY A 198 -25.40 2.45 12.07
CA GLY A 198 -25.70 3.47 13.08
C GLY A 198 -25.10 4.84 12.73
N GLU A 199 -23.86 4.87 12.26
CA GLU A 199 -23.22 6.12 11.82
C GLU A 199 -23.92 6.72 10.59
N LEU A 200 -24.34 5.87 9.64
CA LEU A 200 -25.14 6.30 8.48
C LEU A 200 -26.50 6.87 8.89
N HIS A 201 -27.15 6.29 9.90
CA HIS A 201 -28.44 6.79 10.40
C HIS A 201 -28.32 8.17 11.05
N ASN A 202 -27.19 8.44 11.72
CA ASN A 202 -26.90 9.72 12.36
C ASN A 202 -26.32 10.78 11.41
N TYR A 203 -25.98 10.40 10.17
CA TYR A 203 -25.40 11.32 9.21
C TYR A 203 -26.47 12.28 8.67
N ILE A 204 -26.27 13.58 8.90
CA ILE A 204 -27.09 14.63 8.31
C ILE A 204 -26.49 14.98 6.95
N PRO A 205 -27.23 14.81 5.83
CA PRO A 205 -26.73 15.17 4.50
C PRO A 205 -26.44 16.67 4.44
N GLU A 206 -25.21 17.03 4.08
CA GLU A 206 -24.89 18.40 3.71
C GLU A 206 -25.62 18.75 2.40
N ALA A 207 -26.13 19.98 2.28
CA ALA A 207 -27.03 20.40 1.19
C ALA A 207 -26.44 20.36 -0.24
N GLY A 208 -25.24 19.81 -0.43
CA GLY A 208 -24.60 19.56 -1.72
C GLY A 208 -24.25 18.10 -2.01
N ASP A 209 -24.53 17.17 -1.07
CA ASP A 209 -24.26 15.75 -1.23
C ASP A 209 -25.35 15.11 -2.11
N SER A 210 -25.28 15.35 -3.43
CA SER A 210 -26.04 14.55 -4.40
C SER A 210 -25.81 13.06 -4.16
N GLU A 211 -26.88 12.26 -4.22
CA GLU A 211 -26.86 10.85 -3.84
C GLU A 211 -25.70 10.14 -4.55
N PRO A 212 -24.67 9.70 -3.82
CA PRO A 212 -23.43 9.30 -4.45
C PRO A 212 -23.65 7.94 -5.11
N THR A 213 -23.73 7.92 -6.44
CA THR A 213 -23.71 6.66 -7.18
C THR A 213 -22.37 5.98 -6.94
N ILE A 214 -22.36 4.98 -6.05
CA ILE A 214 -21.20 4.13 -5.84
C ILE A 214 -21.15 3.20 -7.04
N GLY A 215 -20.18 3.42 -7.92
CA GLY A 215 -19.96 2.52 -9.05
C GLY A 215 -19.68 1.12 -8.54
N THR A 216 -20.49 0.15 -8.95
CA THR A 216 -20.40 -1.28 -8.58
C THR A 216 -18.98 -1.82 -8.70
N ARG A 217 -18.28 -1.50 -9.79
CA ARG A 217 -16.88 -1.90 -10.02
C ARG A 217 -15.89 -1.48 -8.92
N LEU A 218 -16.13 -0.35 -8.24
CA LEU A 218 -15.27 0.07 -7.14
C LEU A 218 -15.61 -0.71 -5.87
N GLN A 219 -16.90 -0.94 -5.61
CA GLN A 219 -17.37 -1.76 -4.51
C GLN A 219 -16.84 -3.19 -4.62
N ASP A 220 -16.93 -3.82 -5.80
CA ASP A 220 -16.41 -5.17 -6.03
C ASP A 220 -14.91 -5.27 -5.70
N LYS A 221 -14.13 -4.24 -6.07
CA LYS A 221 -12.70 -4.17 -5.76
C LYS A 221 -12.43 -4.02 -4.27
N VAL A 222 -13.25 -3.26 -3.56
CA VAL A 222 -13.12 -3.08 -2.11
C VAL A 222 -13.55 -4.35 -1.38
N ALA A 223 -14.63 -5.01 -1.82
CA ALA A 223 -15.09 -6.29 -1.29
C ALA A 223 -14.07 -7.42 -1.50
N ALA A 224 -13.29 -7.36 -2.58
CA ALA A 224 -12.19 -8.32 -2.80
C ALA A 224 -11.05 -8.17 -1.77
N MET A 225 -10.93 -7.04 -1.06
CA MET A 225 -9.88 -6.81 -0.06
C MET A 225 -10.16 -7.56 1.25
N SER A 226 -9.16 -7.67 2.13
CA SER A 226 -9.37 -8.10 3.52
C SER A 226 -10.15 -7.05 4.31
N VAL A 227 -10.90 -7.47 5.33
CA VAL A 227 -11.70 -6.56 6.17
C VAL A 227 -10.81 -5.53 6.86
N ALA A 228 -9.62 -5.96 7.31
CA ALA A 228 -8.63 -5.04 7.87
C ALA A 228 -8.17 -3.95 6.88
N SER A 229 -8.02 -4.30 5.60
CA SER A 229 -7.63 -3.33 4.57
C SER A 229 -8.78 -2.37 4.22
N MET A 230 -10.03 -2.84 4.23
CA MET A 230 -11.22 -2.00 4.08
C MET A 230 -11.36 -0.97 5.22
N LEU A 231 -10.94 -1.33 6.43
CA LEU A 231 -10.98 -0.44 7.60
C LEU A 231 -9.67 0.33 7.83
N GLY A 232 -8.73 0.27 6.87
CA GLY A 232 -7.48 1.00 6.94
C GLY A 232 -7.66 2.52 6.82
N ASN A 233 -6.59 3.27 7.08
CA ASN A 233 -6.58 4.74 7.08
C ASN A 233 -7.15 5.34 5.79
N MET A 234 -6.89 4.73 4.63
CA MET A 234 -7.37 5.24 3.35
C MET A 234 -8.90 5.38 3.31
N PHE A 235 -9.64 4.48 3.96
CA PHE A 235 -11.10 4.52 3.99
C PHE A 235 -11.65 5.34 5.16
N THR A 236 -10.94 5.35 6.29
CA THR A 236 -11.44 5.87 7.57
C THR A 236 -10.90 7.26 7.92
N GLN A 237 -9.93 7.80 7.18
CA GLN A 237 -9.32 9.10 7.48
C GLN A 237 -10.28 10.29 7.52
N ARG A 238 -11.45 10.18 6.86
CA ARG A 238 -12.48 11.23 6.81
C ARG A 238 -13.53 11.11 7.89
N PHE A 239 -13.51 10.01 8.63
CA PHE A 239 -14.50 9.78 9.68
C PHE A 239 -14.18 10.62 10.91
N GLU A 240 -15.23 10.92 11.67
CA GLU A 240 -15.11 11.54 12.98
C GLU A 240 -14.12 10.72 13.84
N PRO A 241 -13.18 11.36 14.57
CA PRO A 241 -12.13 10.66 15.31
C PRO A 241 -12.64 9.62 16.31
N ALA A 242 -13.70 9.91 17.05
CA ALA A 242 -14.27 8.95 18.01
C ALA A 242 -14.89 7.74 17.29
N PHE A 243 -15.62 7.92 16.19
CA PHE A 243 -16.12 6.81 15.38
C PHE A 243 -14.98 5.96 14.80
N ARG A 244 -13.92 6.60 14.31
CA ARG A 244 -12.72 5.89 13.84
C ARG A 244 -12.08 5.06 14.95
N ALA A 245 -11.98 5.62 16.15
CA ALA A 245 -11.45 4.89 17.31
C ALA A 245 -12.32 3.67 17.66
N ARG A 246 -13.65 3.80 17.61
CA ARG A 246 -14.58 2.67 17.80
C ARG A 246 -14.36 1.56 16.75
N LEU A 247 -14.29 1.93 15.46
CA LEU A 247 -14.02 0.97 14.38
C LEU A 247 -12.68 0.24 14.55
N GLN A 248 -11.62 0.97 14.92
CA GLN A 248 -10.30 0.36 15.15
C GLN A 248 -10.30 -0.53 16.40
N GLY A 249 -11.00 -0.14 17.45
CA GLY A 249 -11.19 -0.96 18.66
C GLY A 249 -11.89 -2.28 18.34
N GLU A 250 -12.95 -2.23 17.53
CA GLU A 250 -13.65 -3.43 17.08
C GLU A 250 -12.77 -4.32 16.19
N LEU A 251 -12.03 -3.73 15.25
CA LEU A 251 -11.09 -4.49 14.42
C LEU A 251 -10.02 -5.18 15.30
N GLN A 252 -9.54 -4.52 16.35
CA GLN A 252 -8.60 -5.14 17.31
C GLN A 252 -9.27 -6.26 18.10
N ARG A 253 -10.52 -6.10 18.53
CA ARG A 253 -11.30 -7.15 19.20
C ARG A 253 -11.42 -8.38 18.30
N LEU A 254 -11.79 -8.18 17.03
CA LEU A 254 -11.94 -9.26 16.05
C LEU A 254 -10.63 -10.00 15.80
N ARG A 255 -9.51 -9.27 15.67
CA ARG A 255 -8.17 -9.89 15.53
C ARG A 255 -7.83 -10.85 16.66
N ARG A 256 -8.18 -10.49 17.89
CA ARG A 256 -7.95 -11.33 19.08
C ARG A 256 -8.87 -12.54 19.13
N GLN A 257 -10.09 -12.42 18.59
CA GLN A 257 -11.06 -13.52 18.57
C GLN A 257 -10.77 -14.55 17.47
N SER A 258 -10.21 -14.10 16.35
CA SER A 258 -9.84 -14.98 15.23
C SER A 258 -8.50 -15.68 15.43
N ALA A 259 -7.67 -15.20 16.36
CA ALA A 259 -6.59 -16.02 16.90
C ALA A 259 -7.27 -17.10 17.73
N GLY A 260 -7.59 -18.24 17.11
CA GLY A 260 -8.10 -19.40 17.83
C GLY A 260 -7.15 -19.79 18.97
N PRO A 261 -7.58 -20.63 19.93
CA PRO A 261 -6.61 -21.24 20.82
C PRO A 261 -5.53 -21.90 19.95
N PRO A 262 -4.23 -21.74 20.25
CA PRO A 262 -3.18 -22.42 19.51
C PRO A 262 -3.55 -23.90 19.51
N ASP A 263 -3.66 -24.47 18.31
CA ASP A 263 -4.12 -25.85 18.12
C ASP A 263 -3.27 -26.73 19.05
N SER A 264 -3.89 -27.29 20.09
CA SER A 264 -3.21 -28.06 21.14
C SER A 264 -2.87 -29.47 20.64
N ARG A 265 -2.59 -29.58 19.35
CA ARG A 265 -2.23 -30.79 18.63
C ARG A 265 -0.79 -30.68 18.17
N ALA A 266 0.10 -30.86 19.13
CA ALA A 266 1.45 -31.39 18.92
C ALA A 266 1.62 -32.54 19.92
#